data_AF-A0A0H3GQK8-F1
#
_entry.id   AF-A0A0H3GQK8-F1
#
_cell.length_a   1.000
_cell.length_b   1.000
_cell.length_c   1.000
_cell.angle_alpha   90.00
_cell.angle_beta   90.00
_cell.angle_gamma   90.00
#
_symmetry.space_group_name_H-M   'P 1'
#
loop_
_entity.id
_entity.type
_entity.pdbx_description
1 polymer ?
#
loop_
_entity_poly.entity_id
_entity_poly.type
_entity_poly.pdbx_seq_one_letter_code
_entity_poly.pdbx_strand_id
1 'polypeptide(L)' 'MIRESQAFARQVKWFTSLVSRGDNLPPLYRLLTEVGAVKVVKKEMAQGQKQSRFIAWSFMDDAKRRRPF' A
#
# COMPACT_ATOMS: atom_id res chain seq x y z
N MET A 1 -8.43 -4.66 -5.56
CA MET A 1 -7.75 -4.49 -4.26
C MET A 1 -7.67 -3.04 -3.78
N ILE A 2 -6.99 -2.10 -4.48
CA ILE A 2 -6.85 -0.72 -3.98
C ILE A 2 -8.21 -0.03 -3.80
N ARG A 3 -9.12 -0.08 -4.79
CA ARG A 3 -10.47 0.51 -4.65
C ARG A 3 -11.28 -0.13 -3.53
N GLU A 4 -11.29 -1.46 -3.46
CA GLU A 4 -11.99 -2.22 -2.41
C GLU A 4 -11.48 -1.89 -1.01
N SER A 5 -10.18 -1.59 -0.87
CA SER A 5 -9.59 -1.28 0.44
C SER A 5 -10.19 -0.04 1.10
N GLN A 6 -10.77 0.88 0.32
CA GLN A 6 -11.44 2.06 0.86
C GLN A 6 -12.64 1.70 1.75
N ALA A 7 -13.37 0.63 1.43
CA ALA A 7 -14.51 0.16 2.22
C ALA A 7 -14.10 -0.32 3.63
N PHE A 8 -12.84 -0.76 3.78
CA PHE A 8 -12.29 -1.29 5.04
C PHE A 8 -11.30 -0.32 5.71
N ALA A 9 -11.26 0.95 5.26
CA ALA A 9 -10.31 1.97 5.67
C ALA A 9 -10.23 2.19 7.20
N ARG A 10 -11.33 1.96 7.92
CA ARG A 10 -11.43 2.13 9.38
C ARG A 10 -11.07 0.88 10.19
N GLN A 11 -11.06 -0.30 9.55
CA GLN A 11 -10.88 -1.58 10.23
C GLN A 11 -9.47 -2.14 10.06
N VAL A 12 -8.78 -1.76 8.98
CA VAL A 12 -7.49 -2.32 8.60
C VAL A 12 -6.41 -1.24 8.65
N LYS A 13 -5.36 -1.49 9.44
CA LYS A 13 -4.22 -0.56 9.60
C LYS A 13 -3.35 -0.47 8.35
N TRP A 14 -3.11 -1.61 7.70
CA TRP A 14 -2.27 -1.71 6.51
C TRP A 14 -2.86 -2.68 5.51
N PHE A 15 -2.98 -2.23 4.28
CA PHE A 15 -3.20 -3.08 3.12
C PHE A 15 -1.87 -3.26 2.39
N THR A 16 -1.66 -4.43 1.78
CA THR A 16 -0.40 -4.75 1.10
C THR A 16 -0.66 -5.44 -0.23
N SER A 17 0.21 -5.23 -1.21
CA SER A 17 0.18 -5.97 -2.46
C SER A 17 1.59 -6.15 -3.03
N LEU A 18 1.88 -7.32 -3.57
CA LEU A 18 3.13 -7.62 -4.27
C LEU A 18 3.07 -7.06 -5.70
N VAL A 19 4.14 -6.42 -6.13
CA VAL A 19 4.29 -5.81 -7.45
C VAL A 19 5.50 -6.41 -8.15
N SER A 20 5.27 -7.13 -9.25
CA SER A 20 6.32 -7.81 -10.01
C SER A 20 7.25 -6.85 -10.74
N ARG A 21 6.70 -5.82 -11.42
CA ARG A 21 7.46 -4.87 -12.25
C ARG A 21 7.42 -3.46 -11.68
N GLY A 22 8.56 -2.76 -11.70
CA GLY A 22 8.66 -1.38 -11.22
C GLY A 22 7.73 -0.43 -11.97
N ASP A 23 7.54 -0.68 -13.26
CA ASP A 23 6.71 0.14 -14.16
C ASP A 23 5.22 0.12 -13.80
N ASN A 24 4.77 -0.86 -13.02
CA ASN A 24 3.41 -0.87 -12.52
C ASN A 24 3.23 0.11 -11.35
N LEU A 25 4.29 0.63 -10.72
CA LEU A 25 4.18 1.51 -9.54
C LEU A 25 3.54 2.87 -9.85
N PRO A 26 3.91 3.62 -10.90
CA PRO A 26 3.30 4.92 -11.16
C PRO A 26 1.76 4.90 -11.26
N PRO A 27 1.11 4.00 -12.02
CA PRO A 27 -0.36 3.95 -12.03
C PRO A 27 -0.94 3.49 -10.68
N LEU A 28 -0.26 2.62 -9.92
CA LEU A 28 -0.71 2.23 -8.59
C LEU A 28 -0.65 3.40 -7.60
N TYR A 29 0.39 4.24 -7.66
CA TYR A 29 0.49 5.43 -6.83
C TYR A 29 -0.58 6.47 -7.15
N ARG A 30 -0.89 6.69 -8.44
CA ARG A 30 -2.00 7.56 -8.84
C ARG A 30 -3.33 7.07 -8.26
N LEU A 31 -3.60 5.77 -8.41
CA LEU A 31 -4.82 5.18 -7.86
C LEU A 31 -4.88 5.26 -6.33
N LEU A 32 -3.75 5.11 -5.63
CA LEU A 32 -3.67 5.26 -4.17
C LEU A 32 -3.97 6.70 -3.73
N THR A 33 -3.50 7.69 -4.49
CA THR A 33 -3.86 9.10 -4.27
C THR A 33 -5.35 9.33 -4.51
N GLU A 34 -5.92 8.82 -5.61
CA GLU A 34 -7.34 8.95 -5.94
C GLU A 34 -8.27 8.36 -4.88
N VAL A 35 -7.92 7.22 -4.28
CA VAL A 35 -8.74 6.61 -3.23
C VAL A 35 -8.54 7.23 -1.84
N GLY A 36 -7.62 8.18 -1.70
CA GLY A 36 -7.35 8.89 -0.45
C GLY A 36 -6.47 8.12 0.55
N ALA A 37 -5.55 7.27 0.07
CA ALA A 37 -4.55 6.68 0.96
C ALA A 37 -3.64 7.76 1.54
N VAL A 38 -3.56 7.86 2.86
CA VAL A 38 -2.78 8.91 3.56
C VAL A 38 -1.33 8.52 3.77
N LYS A 39 -1.02 7.22 3.70
CA LYS A 39 0.33 6.70 3.78
C LYS A 39 0.51 5.61 2.74
N VAL A 40 1.57 5.74 1.96
CA VAL A 40 2.03 4.71 1.01
C VAL A 40 3.50 4.46 1.27
N VAL A 41 3.87 3.19 1.36
CA VAL A 41 5.26 2.75 1.49
C VAL A 41 5.53 1.68 0.44
N LYS A 42 6.75 1.73 -0.09
CA LYS A 42 7.28 0.74 -1.02
C LYS A 42 8.47 0.07 -0.34
N LYS A 43 8.55 -1.25 -0.48
CA LYS A 43 9.70 -2.03 -0.03
C LYS A 43 10.18 -2.92 -1.15
N GLU A 44 11.43 -2.74 -1.54
CA GLU A 44 12.09 -3.64 -2.49
C GLU A 44 12.35 -5.00 -1.82
N MET A 45 12.16 -6.05 -2.61
CA MET A 45 12.40 -7.44 -2.25
C MET A 45 13.21 -8.09 -3.37
N ALA A 46 14.50 -8.28 -3.14
CA ALA A 46 15.34 -9.04 -4.05
C ALA A 46 15.35 -10.51 -3.61
N GLN A 47 15.01 -11.41 -4.53
CA GLN A 47 15.22 -12.84 -4.35
C GLN A 47 15.98 -13.38 -5.56
N GLY A 48 17.27 -13.67 -5.39
CA GLY A 48 18.16 -14.00 -6.49
C GLY A 48 18.20 -12.89 -7.55
N GLN A 49 18.06 -13.27 -8.82
CA GLN A 49 18.02 -12.32 -9.94
C GLN A 49 16.67 -11.60 -10.10
N LYS A 50 15.61 -12.05 -9.39
CA LYS A 50 14.28 -11.47 -9.51
C LYS A 50 14.13 -10.29 -8.55
N GLN A 51 13.96 -9.10 -9.12
CA GLN A 51 13.58 -7.90 -8.36
C GLN A 51 12.06 -7.83 -8.22
N SER A 52 11.57 -8.10 -7.02
CA SER A 52 10.17 -7.87 -6.65
C SER A 52 10.09 -6.72 -5.65
N ARG A 53 8.87 -6.28 -5.36
CA ARG A 53 8.61 -5.27 -4.33
C ARG A 53 7.20 -5.45 -3.81
N PHE A 54 6.95 -5.03 -2.59
CA PHE A 54 5.59 -4.83 -2.16
C PHE A 54 5.33 -3.34 -1.94
N ILE A 55 4.07 -2.97 -2.16
CA ILE A 55 3.52 -1.71 -1.70
C ILE A 55 2.64 -1.99 -0.50
N ALA A 56 2.68 -1.10 0.48
CA ALA A 56 1.72 -1.09 1.57
C ALA A 56 1.11 0.30 1.68
N TRP A 57 -0.17 0.37 2.00
CA TRP A 57 -0.87 1.64 2.17
C TRP A 57 -1.84 1.61 3.33
N SER A 58 -2.15 2.80 3.83
CA SER A 58 -3.07 3.01 4.94
C SER A 58 -3.93 4.23 4.68
N PHE A 59 -5.17 4.18 5.18
CA PHE A 59 -6.09 5.31 5.27
C PHE A 59 -6.06 5.98 6.66
N MET A 60 -5.24 5.44 7.58
CA MET A 60 -5.08 5.96 8.93
C MET A 60 -3.81 6.80 9.01
N ASP A 61 -3.94 7.99 9.61
CA ASP A 61 -2.80 8.76 10.07
C ASP A 61 -1.95 7.96 11.08
N ASP A 62 -0.73 8.44 11.33
CA ASP A 62 0.24 7.72 12.16
C ASP A 62 -0.25 7.50 13.60
N ALA A 63 -1.04 8.44 14.15
CA ALA A 63 -1.56 8.35 15.51
C ALA A 63 -2.63 7.25 15.63
N LYS A 64 -3.64 7.25 14.75
CA LYS A 64 -4.69 6.22 14.71
C LYS A 64 -4.10 4.84 14.45
N ARG A 65 -3.09 4.74 13.58
CA ARG A 65 -2.48 3.46 13.21
C ARG A 65 -1.67 2.85 14.34
N ARG A 66 -1.03 3.66 15.18
CA ARG A 66 -0.25 3.20 16.36
C ARG A 66 -1.12 2.79 17.54
N ARG A 67 -2.40 3.19 17.57
CA ARG A 67 -3.32 2.79 18.63
C ARG A 67 -3.46 1.26 18.67
N PRO A 68 -3.28 0.60 19.82
CA PRO A 68 -3.58 -0.83 19.97
C PRO A 68 -5.03 -1.14 19.56
N PHE A 69 -5.28 -2.36 19.10
CA PHE A 69 -6.64 -2.83 18.83
C PHE A 69 -7.39 -3.08 20.13
#